data_AF-A0A378A0V4-F1
#
_entry.id   AF-A0A378A0V4-F1
#
_cell.length_a   1.000
_cell.length_b   1.000
_cell.length_c   1.000
_cell.angle_alpha   90.00
_cell.angle_beta   90.00
_cell.angle_gamma   90.00
#
_symmetry.space_group_name_H-M   'P 1'
#
loop_
_entity.id
_entity.type
_entity.pdbx_description
1 polymer ?
#
loop_
_entity_poly.entity_id
_entity_poly.type
_entity_poly.pdbx_seq_one_letter_code
_entity_poly.pdbx_strand_id
1 'polypeptide(L)' 'MELLEEHRCFDGQQQRWRHHSPVLNCAMTFSIFLPPERETPPPVLYWLSG' A
#
# COMPACT_ATOMS: atom_id res chain seq x y z
N MET A 1 2.32 -11.89 0.88
CA MET A 1 2.57 -10.44 0.94
C MET A 1 3.71 -10.20 1.91
N GLU A 2 4.64 -9.32 1.57
CA GLU A 2 5.83 -8.97 2.34
C GLU A 2 5.86 -7.44 2.49
N LEU A 3 5.96 -6.93 3.73
CA LEU A 3 6.16 -5.51 3.99
C LEU A 3 7.65 -5.19 3.79
N LEU A 4 7.94 -4.28 2.85
CA LEU A 4 9.32 -3.87 2.53
C LEU A 4 9.77 -2.67 3.37
N GLU A 5 8.91 -1.66 3.46
CA GLU A 5 9.21 -0.37 4.09
C GLU A 5 7.94 0.20 4.74
N GLU A 6 8.11 0.97 5.82
CA GLU A 6 7.04 1.70 6.51
C GLU A 6 7.57 3.02 7.06
N HIS A 7 6.85 4.11 6.79
CA HIS A 7 7.19 5.46 7.26
C HIS A 7 5.96 6.16 7.81
N ARG A 8 6.10 6.85 8.95
CA ARG A 8 5.04 7.73 9.48
C ARG A 8 4.92 8.99 8.62
N CYS A 9 3.70 9.36 8.23
CA CYS A 9 3.44 10.50 7.37
C CYS A 9 2.03 11.05 7.59
N PHE A 10 1.89 12.35 7.91
CA PHE A 10 0.59 13.02 8.15
C PHE A 10 -0.34 12.24 9.11
N ASP A 11 0.20 11.80 10.24
CA ASP A 11 -0.46 10.94 11.25
C ASP A 11 -0.93 9.56 10.76
N GLY A 12 -0.67 9.24 9.49
CA GLY A 12 -0.84 7.92 8.89
C GLY A 12 0.50 7.21 8.65
N GLN A 13 0.45 6.19 7.79
CA GLN A 13 1.58 5.34 7.46
C GLN A 13 1.70 5.16 5.95
N GLN A 14 2.85 5.50 5.39
CA GLN A 14 3.23 5.15 4.03
C GLN A 14 3.94 3.81 4.06
N GLN A 15 3.34 2.79 3.47
CA GLN A 15 3.89 1.44 3.40
C GLN A 15 4.24 1.08 1.96
N ARG A 16 5.22 0.20 1.81
CA ARG A 16 5.61 -0.42 0.54
C ARG A 16 5.57 -1.93 0.69
N TRP A 17 4.86 -2.58 -0.22
CA TRP A 17 4.56 -4.01 -0.14
C TRP A 17 5.02 -4.74 -1.39
N ARG A 18 5.39 -6.02 -1.22
CA ARG A 18 5.65 -6.96 -2.30
C ARG A 18 4.71 -8.14 -2.26
N HIS A 19 4.25 -8.58 -3.43
CA HIS A 19 3.58 -9.87 -3.59
C HIS A 19 3.93 -10.50 -4.93
N HIS A 20 3.81 -11.82 -5.04
CA HIS A 20 3.82 -12.46 -6.34
C HIS A 20 2.43 -12.28 -7.00
N SER A 21 2.40 -11.77 -8.22
CA SER A 21 1.16 -11.59 -9.00
C SER A 21 0.95 -12.82 -9.88
N PRO A 22 -0.13 -13.60 -9.72
CA PRO A 22 -0.42 -14.73 -10.58
C PRO A 22 -0.78 -14.30 -12.02
N VAL A 23 -1.33 -13.09 -12.19
CA VAL A 23 -1.72 -12.55 -13.51
C VAL A 23 -0.48 -12.13 -14.32
N LEU A 24 0.52 -11.55 -13.66
CA LEU A 24 1.75 -11.05 -14.30
C LEU A 24 2.93 -12.04 -14.18
N ASN A 25 2.76 -13.11 -13.41
CA ASN A 25 3.77 -14.14 -13.11
C ASN A 25 5.11 -13.58 -12.62
N CYS A 26 5.08 -12.53 -11.80
CA CYS A 26 6.27 -11.89 -11.28
C CYS A 26 6.04 -11.26 -9.89
N ALA A 27 7.13 -10.88 -9.21
CA ALA A 27 7.07 -10.13 -7.98
C ALA A 27 6.71 -8.66 -8.26
N MET A 28 5.54 -8.24 -7.80
CA MET A 28 5.03 -6.87 -7.91
C MET A 28 5.29 -6.11 -6.62
N THR A 29 5.68 -4.84 -6.76
CA THR A 29 5.83 -3.90 -5.64
C THR A 29 4.85 -2.76 -5.80
N PHE A 30 4.12 -2.43 -4.75
CA PHE A 30 3.20 -1.29 -4.72
C PHE A 30 3.30 -0.55 -3.39
N SER A 31 2.75 0.65 -3.35
CA SER A 31 2.74 1.50 -2.15
C SER A 31 1.30 1.76 -1.70
N ILE A 32 1.07 1.81 -0.39
CA ILE A 32 -0.23 2.18 0.21
C ILE A 32 0.03 3.29 1.22
N PHE A 33 -0.73 4.38 1.12
CA PHE A 33 -0.88 5.32 2.22
C PHE A 33 -2.10 4.90 3.04
N LEU A 34 -1.86 4.54 4.31
CA LEU A 34 -2.90 4.28 5.30
C LEU A 34 -3.13 5.57 6.09
N PRO A 35 -4.33 6.17 6.06
CA PRO A 35 -4.64 7.30 6.92
C PRO A 35 -4.67 6.87 8.39
N PRO A 36 -4.73 7.83 9.34
CA PRO A 36 -4.92 7.52 10.76
C PRO A 36 -6.08 6.55 10.99
N GLU A 37 -5.96 5.71 12.02
CA GLU A 37 -7.00 4.74 12.36
C GLU A 37 -8.36 5.41 12.56
N ARG A 38 -9.41 4.73 12.08
CA ARG A 38 -10.80 5.16 12.13
C ARG A 38 -11.68 3.97 12.46
N GLU A 39 -12.83 4.23 13.08
CA GLU A 39 -13.82 3.20 13.41
C GLU A 39 -14.35 2.47 12.17
N THR A 40 -14.45 3.19 11.05
CA THR A 40 -14.89 2.64 9.76
C THR A 40 -13.74 2.60 8.75
N PRO A 41 -13.60 1.52 7.96
CA PRO A 41 -12.61 1.46 6.89
C PRO A 41 -12.75 2.64 5.92
N PRO A 42 -11.65 3.33 5.58
CA PRO A 42 -11.71 4.45 4.65
C PRO A 42 -11.97 3.96 3.21
N PRO A 43 -12.53 4.82 2.33
CA PRO A 43 -12.57 4.53 0.91
C PRO A 43 -11.15 4.43 0.33
N VAL A 44 -11.01 3.70 -0.80
CA VAL A 44 -9.73 3.49 -1.49
C VAL A 44 -9.68 4.31 -2.77
N LEU A 45 -8.57 5.04 -2.98
CA LEU A 45 -8.23 5.71 -4.23
C LEU A 45 -7.02 5.00 -4.87
N TYR A 46 -7.17 4.54 -6.11
CA TYR A 46 -6.06 4.00 -6.89
C TYR A 46 -5.38 5.11 -7.69
N TRP A 47 -4.07 5.24 -7.51
CA TRP A 47 -3.22 6.12 -8.31
C TRP A 47 -2.41 5.27 -9.31
N LEU A 48 -2.56 5.55 -10.60
CA LEU A 48 -1.80 4.91 -11.67
C LEU A 48 -0.71 5.88 -12.13
N SER A 49 0.55 5.49 -11.93
CA SER A 49 1.70 6.23 -12.49
C SER A 49 1.72 6.12 -14.01
N GLY A 50 2.32 7.12 -14.67
CA GLY A 50 2.62 7.08 -16.11
C GLY A 50 3.85 6.26 -16.46
#